data_AF-A0A7Y2QBQ6-F1
#
_entry.id   AF-A0A7Y2QBQ6-F1
#
_cell.length_a   1.000
_cell.length_b   1.000
_cell.length_c   1.000
_cell.angle_alpha   90.00
_cell.angle_beta   90.00
_cell.angle_gamma   90.00
#
_symmetry.space_group_name_H-M   'P 1'
#
loop_
_entity.id
_entity.type
_entity.pdbx_description
1 polymer ?
#
loop_
_entity_poly.entity_id
_entity_poly.type
_entity_poly.pdbx_seq_one_letter_code
_entity_poly.pdbx_strand_id
1 'polypeptide(L)'
;MRPTILDPLFSPVSALSGVGPKIAELLVKLLGRETPDDTRIIDLLFHAPHSLIDRRNQPGIARAPQGAIVTITARVDRHQPPPRGKSNIPYRVFLHDETGELSLVFFRGQAGWLEKQLPIDEEVTVSGKIDWFNGRATMVHPDYIVKAGDTESLPLVEPVYPLTAGLSPKTLHKIIEAAVLRVPELPEWIDLSLAQAQGLPSIADSFHMLHEPRDPTDVDPQAPARRRLAYDEFLAGQLSLALVRQRLRKVPGQPVHATGKISGKILQALPFSPTRSQTEAIADVLKDMAGEDRMLRLLQGEVGSGKTLVALMAMAAVIECGGQSVLMAPTEILARQHYATISKFAASASLGIEVLTGRTKGRERD
;
A
#
# COMPACT_ATOMS: atom_id res chain seq x y z
N MET A 1 20.33 11.95 11.45
CA MET A 1 19.96 11.03 12.54
C MET A 1 18.46 11.17 12.76
N ARG A 2 17.72 10.06 12.97
CA ARG A 2 16.26 10.10 13.16
C ARG A 2 15.93 10.79 14.50
N PRO A 3 14.88 11.62 14.59
CA PRO A 3 14.38 12.12 15.87
C PRO A 3 13.97 10.98 16.82
N THR A 4 14.38 11.05 18.09
CA THR A 4 14.13 10.01 19.10
C THR A 4 12.65 9.76 19.40
N ILE A 5 11.80 10.76 19.17
CA ILE A 5 10.34 10.62 19.28
C ILE A 5 9.79 9.50 18.39
N LEU A 6 10.49 9.14 17.31
CA LEU A 6 10.09 8.09 16.39
C LEU A 6 10.60 6.69 16.78
N ASP A 7 11.49 6.58 17.76
CA ASP A 7 12.09 5.28 18.16
C ASP A 7 11.05 4.19 18.49
N PRO A 8 9.90 4.50 19.15
CA PRO A 8 8.85 3.51 19.38
C PRO A 8 8.28 2.89 18.10
N LEU A 9 8.21 3.66 17.00
CA LEU A 9 7.65 3.20 15.72
C LEU A 9 8.64 2.36 14.91
N PHE A 10 9.94 2.63 15.07
CA PHE A 10 10.99 1.96 14.33
C PHE A 10 11.69 0.83 15.11
N SER A 11 11.19 0.51 16.30
CA SER A 11 11.60 -0.67 17.05
C SER A 11 11.11 -1.94 16.34
N PRO A 12 11.85 -3.07 16.45
CA PRO A 12 11.40 -4.35 15.89
C PRO A 12 10.08 -4.82 16.50
N VAL A 13 9.30 -5.58 15.73
CA VAL A 13 8.01 -6.14 16.20
C VAL A 13 8.17 -7.09 17.39
N SER A 14 9.35 -7.69 17.58
CA SER A 14 9.69 -8.50 18.75
C SER A 14 9.68 -7.71 20.08
N ALA A 15 9.69 -6.37 20.03
CA ALA A 15 9.51 -5.52 21.20
C ALA A 15 8.06 -5.44 21.70
N LEU A 16 7.09 -5.95 20.92
CA LEU A 16 5.68 -6.04 21.31
C LEU A 16 5.42 -7.28 22.18
N SER A 17 4.60 -7.11 23.21
CA SER A 17 4.18 -8.23 24.06
C SER A 17 3.42 -9.27 23.25
N GLY A 18 3.72 -10.54 23.47
CA GLY A 18 3.11 -11.66 22.74
C GLY A 18 3.77 -11.97 21.39
N VAL A 19 4.79 -11.21 20.96
CA VAL A 19 5.55 -11.51 19.74
C VAL A 19 6.81 -12.32 20.07
N GLY A 20 6.65 -13.64 20.17
CA GLY A 20 7.78 -14.56 20.27
C GLY A 20 8.46 -14.81 18.91
N PRO A 21 9.62 -15.51 18.88
CA PRO A 21 10.39 -15.74 17.65
C PRO A 21 9.56 -16.32 16.49
N LYS A 22 8.71 -17.31 16.78
CA LYS A 22 7.82 -17.92 15.79
C LYS A 22 6.80 -16.93 15.21
N ILE A 23 6.25 -16.04 16.03
CA ILE A 23 5.27 -15.04 15.57
C ILE A 23 5.99 -13.96 14.77
N ALA A 24 7.19 -13.55 15.19
CA ALA A 24 8.00 -12.59 14.45
C ALA A 24 8.27 -13.07 13.01
N GLU A 25 8.65 -14.34 12.82
CA GLU A 25 8.82 -14.95 11.47
C GLU A 25 7.53 -14.93 10.63
N LEU A 26 6.37 -15.13 11.27
CA LEU A 26 5.09 -15.02 10.57
C LEU A 26 4.79 -13.57 10.16
N LEU A 27 5.13 -12.60 11.01
CA LEU A 27 4.98 -11.17 10.70
C LEU A 27 5.91 -10.72 9.56
N VAL A 28 7.14 -11.24 9.50
CA VAL A 28 8.07 -11.02 8.38
C VAL A 28 7.39 -11.39 7.07
N LYS A 29 6.84 -12.61 7.00
CA LYS A 29 6.13 -13.10 5.81
C LYS A 29 4.87 -12.29 5.51
N LEU A 30 4.10 -11.93 6.54
CA LEU A 30 2.86 -11.16 6.39
C LEU A 30 3.12 -9.78 5.79
N LEU A 31 4.15 -9.09 6.28
CA LEU A 31 4.47 -7.70 5.95
C LEU A 31 5.48 -7.57 4.80
N GLY A 32 5.93 -8.69 4.23
CA GLY A 32 6.87 -8.72 3.12
C GLY A 32 8.25 -8.17 3.47
N ARG A 33 8.72 -8.41 4.70
CA ARG A 33 10.04 -8.01 5.20
C ARG A 33 11.07 -9.14 5.05
N GLU A 34 12.34 -8.81 5.22
CA GLU A 34 13.43 -9.79 5.07
C GLU A 34 13.73 -10.55 6.37
N THR A 35 13.72 -9.84 7.51
CA THR A 35 14.09 -10.41 8.81
C THR A 35 13.22 -9.85 9.94
N PRO A 36 13.11 -10.57 11.07
CA PRO A 36 12.42 -10.05 12.26
C PRO A 36 12.98 -8.71 12.78
N ASP A 37 14.29 -8.49 12.64
CA ASP A 37 14.95 -7.29 13.14
C ASP A 37 14.66 -6.04 12.29
N ASP A 38 14.40 -6.19 10.99
CA ASP A 38 13.96 -5.10 10.11
C ASP A 38 12.43 -4.97 10.02
N THR A 39 11.69 -5.92 10.58
CA THR A 39 10.22 -5.84 10.67
C THR A 39 9.85 -4.95 11.84
N ARG A 40 9.28 -3.77 11.56
CA ARG A 40 9.08 -2.70 12.55
C ARG A 40 7.62 -2.53 12.95
N ILE A 41 7.42 -1.91 14.10
CA ILE A 41 6.08 -1.58 14.61
C ILE A 41 5.31 -0.70 13.60
N ILE A 42 5.97 0.25 12.94
CA ILE A 42 5.34 1.07 11.89
C ILE A 42 4.77 0.24 10.73
N ASP A 43 5.35 -0.92 10.42
CA ASP A 43 4.84 -1.79 9.35
C ASP A 43 3.48 -2.39 9.71
N LEU A 44 3.25 -2.68 11.00
CA LEU A 44 1.96 -3.13 11.51
C LEU A 44 0.92 -2.01 11.48
N LEU A 45 1.32 -0.77 11.77
CA LEU A 45 0.43 0.39 11.73
C LEU A 45 -0.12 0.69 10.33
N PHE A 46 0.64 0.34 9.28
CA PHE A 46 0.17 0.45 7.90
C PHE A 46 -0.48 -0.85 7.38
N HIS A 47 -0.53 -1.91 8.19
CA HIS A 47 -1.26 -3.15 7.87
C HIS A 47 -2.75 -2.97 8.14
N ALA A 48 -3.42 -2.23 7.26
CA ALA A 48 -4.82 -1.87 7.39
C ALA A 48 -5.76 -3.10 7.27
N PRO A 49 -6.91 -3.10 7.97
CA PRO A 49 -7.94 -4.10 7.73
C PRO A 49 -8.53 -3.93 6.31
N HIS A 50 -9.04 -5.00 5.70
CA HIS A 50 -9.71 -4.92 4.39
C HIS A 50 -11.23 -5.02 4.47
N SER A 51 -11.77 -5.47 5.61
CA SER A 51 -13.20 -5.54 5.89
C SER A 51 -13.43 -5.56 7.39
N LEU A 52 -14.68 -5.67 7.81
CA LEU A 52 -15.06 -5.89 9.20
C LEU A 52 -16.13 -6.98 9.30
N ILE A 53 -16.22 -7.60 10.46
CA ILE A 53 -17.32 -8.48 10.83
C ILE A 53 -18.17 -7.74 11.87
N ASP A 54 -19.44 -7.55 11.56
CA ASP A 54 -20.43 -6.95 12.46
C ASP A 54 -21.28 -8.04 13.13
N ARG A 55 -21.21 -8.09 14.45
CA ARG A 55 -21.88 -9.04 15.34
C ARG A 55 -22.93 -8.37 16.23
N ARG A 56 -23.23 -7.08 16.00
CA ARG A 56 -24.27 -6.33 16.72
C ARG A 56 -25.67 -6.87 16.49
N ASN A 57 -25.89 -7.58 15.37
CA ASN A 57 -27.16 -8.20 15.04
C ASN A 57 -27.48 -9.36 16.01
N GLN A 58 -28.39 -9.09 16.95
CA GLN A 58 -28.80 -10.01 18.02
C GLN A 58 -30.31 -10.34 17.95
N PRO A 59 -30.76 -11.03 16.89
CA PRO A 59 -32.15 -11.45 16.79
C PRO A 59 -32.41 -12.68 17.68
N GLY A 60 -33.68 -12.93 18.01
CA GLY A 60 -34.08 -14.27 18.45
C GLY A 60 -33.94 -15.27 17.31
N ILE A 61 -33.76 -16.56 17.62
CA ILE A 61 -33.51 -17.64 16.66
C ILE A 61 -34.49 -17.61 15.48
N ALA A 62 -35.80 -17.52 15.71
CA ALA A 62 -36.82 -17.52 14.65
C ALA A 62 -36.77 -16.30 13.71
N ARG A 63 -36.15 -15.20 14.16
CA ARG A 63 -36.09 -13.92 13.45
C ARG A 63 -34.74 -13.72 12.76
N ALA A 64 -33.82 -14.67 12.90
CA ALA A 64 -32.46 -14.55 12.41
C ALA A 64 -32.43 -14.58 10.86
N PRO A 65 -31.91 -13.54 10.19
CA PRO A 65 -31.88 -13.50 8.73
C PRO A 65 -31.01 -14.62 8.15
N GLN A 66 -31.50 -15.29 7.10
CA GLN A 66 -30.74 -16.33 6.44
C GLN A 66 -29.41 -15.82 5.87
N GLY A 67 -28.32 -16.54 6.17
CA GLY A 67 -26.98 -16.25 5.67
C GLY A 67 -26.28 -15.10 6.39
N ALA A 68 -26.91 -14.45 7.37
CA ALA A 68 -26.31 -13.37 8.14
C ALA A 68 -25.42 -13.89 9.26
N ILE A 69 -24.44 -13.07 9.67
CA ILE A 69 -23.75 -13.26 10.95
C ILE A 69 -24.65 -12.69 12.04
N VAL A 70 -24.93 -13.52 13.04
CA VAL A 70 -25.80 -13.17 14.18
C VAL A 70 -25.13 -13.59 15.48
N THR A 71 -25.50 -12.91 16.55
CA THR A 71 -25.11 -13.27 17.91
C THR A 71 -26.38 -13.64 18.68
N ILE A 72 -26.46 -14.87 19.16
CA ILE A 72 -27.67 -15.43 19.78
C ILE A 72 -27.30 -15.91 21.18
N THR A 73 -28.05 -15.43 22.17
CA THR A 73 -28.03 -15.97 23.53
C THR A 73 -29.17 -16.98 23.67
N ALA A 74 -28.85 -18.22 24.02
CA ALA A 74 -29.81 -19.31 24.10
C ALA A 74 -29.37 -20.37 25.11
N ARG A 75 -30.34 -21.16 25.60
CA ARG A 75 -30.08 -22.26 26.54
C ARG A 75 -29.70 -23.53 25.79
N VAL A 76 -28.66 -24.23 26.24
CA VAL A 76 -28.26 -25.51 25.67
C VAL A 76 -29.26 -26.60 26.09
N ASP A 77 -29.90 -27.25 25.12
CA ASP A 77 -30.87 -28.33 25.36
C ASP A 77 -30.20 -29.70 25.38
N ARG A 78 -29.61 -30.10 24.25
CA ARG A 78 -29.07 -31.46 24.11
C ARG A 78 -27.89 -31.52 23.17
N HIS A 79 -27.06 -32.52 23.41
CA HIS A 79 -25.96 -32.91 22.54
C HIS A 79 -26.35 -34.14 21.72
N GLN A 80 -25.98 -34.14 20.45
CA GLN A 80 -26.14 -35.26 19.54
C GLN A 80 -24.75 -35.60 18.95
N PRO A 81 -23.97 -36.45 19.65
CA PRO A 81 -22.71 -36.94 19.13
C PRO A 81 -22.92 -37.84 17.89
N PRO A 82 -21.89 -38.01 17.06
CA PRO A 82 -21.94 -38.98 15.97
C PRO A 82 -22.18 -40.40 16.50
N PRO A 83 -22.99 -41.23 15.81
CA PRO A 83 -23.15 -42.64 16.14
C PRO A 83 -21.80 -43.36 16.18
N ARG A 84 -21.70 -44.37 17.06
CA ARG A 84 -20.50 -45.21 17.17
C ARG A 84 -20.09 -45.76 15.80
N GLY A 85 -18.81 -45.59 15.44
CA GLY A 85 -18.25 -46.04 14.16
C GLY A 85 -18.54 -45.13 12.96
N LYS A 86 -19.29 -44.03 13.11
CA LYS A 86 -19.61 -43.08 12.03
C LYS A 86 -19.07 -41.67 12.30
N SER A 87 -17.74 -41.55 12.44
CA SER A 87 -17.05 -40.28 12.74
C SER A 87 -17.17 -39.20 11.65
N ASN A 88 -17.63 -39.56 10.44
CA ASN A 88 -17.90 -38.60 9.37
C ASN A 88 -19.20 -37.80 9.57
N ILE A 89 -20.08 -38.23 10.49
CA ILE A 89 -21.28 -37.48 10.85
C ILE A 89 -20.85 -36.35 11.81
N PRO A 90 -21.32 -35.10 11.61
CA PRO A 90 -20.96 -34.02 12.51
C PRO A 90 -21.60 -34.18 13.89
N TYR A 91 -20.93 -33.65 14.90
CA TYR A 91 -21.50 -33.47 16.24
C TYR A 91 -22.49 -32.30 16.17
N ARG A 92 -23.68 -32.46 16.74
CA ARG A 92 -24.65 -31.37 16.85
C ARG A 92 -24.95 -31.01 18.30
N VAL A 93 -25.09 -29.72 18.57
CA VAL A 93 -25.61 -29.22 19.85
C VAL A 93 -26.84 -28.38 19.55
N PHE A 94 -27.94 -28.65 20.25
CA PHE A 94 -29.19 -27.93 20.06
C PHE A 94 -29.37 -26.92 21.19
N LEU A 95 -29.66 -25.69 20.80
CA LEU A 95 -29.97 -24.59 21.71
C LEU A 95 -31.41 -24.15 21.44
N HIS A 96 -32.05 -23.57 22.43
CA HIS A 96 -33.36 -22.97 22.27
C HIS A 96 -33.44 -21.62 22.98
N ASP A 97 -34.24 -20.72 22.42
CA ASP A 97 -34.71 -19.51 23.05
C ASP A 97 -36.26 -19.50 23.04
N GLU A 98 -36.87 -18.39 23.43
CA GLU A 98 -38.34 -18.25 23.42
C GLU A 98 -38.94 -18.31 22.01
N THR A 99 -38.13 -18.17 20.97
CA THR A 99 -38.58 -18.04 19.58
C THR A 99 -38.39 -19.32 18.76
N GLY A 100 -37.40 -20.15 19.07
CA GLY A 100 -37.16 -21.40 18.32
C GLY A 100 -35.94 -22.21 18.76
N GLU A 101 -35.57 -23.20 17.94
CA GLU A 101 -34.44 -24.09 18.14
C GLU A 101 -33.34 -23.81 17.11
N LEU A 102 -32.08 -23.76 17.55
CA LEU A 102 -30.87 -23.61 16.76
C LEU A 102 -29.99 -24.85 16.89
N SER A 103 -29.54 -25.41 15.75
CA SER A 103 -28.55 -26.49 15.75
C SER A 103 -27.15 -25.96 15.45
N LEU A 104 -26.23 -26.08 16.39
CA LEU A 104 -24.80 -25.88 16.14
C LEU A 104 -24.21 -27.16 15.57
N VAL A 105 -23.43 -27.04 14.50
CA VAL A 105 -22.85 -28.18 13.78
C VAL A 105 -21.33 -28.10 13.81
N PHE A 106 -20.69 -29.15 14.32
CA PHE A 106 -19.24 -29.26 14.39
C PHE A 106 -18.75 -30.49 13.63
N PHE A 107 -18.05 -30.27 12.51
CA PHE A 107 -17.33 -31.35 11.84
C PHE A 107 -16.08 -31.69 12.66
N ARG A 108 -15.87 -32.99 12.94
CA ARG A 108 -14.77 -33.48 13.79
C ARG A 108 -14.72 -32.84 15.19
N GLY A 109 -15.87 -32.48 15.75
CA GLY A 109 -15.97 -31.92 17.10
C GLY A 109 -15.50 -32.90 18.17
N GLN A 110 -14.68 -32.43 19.11
CA GLN A 110 -14.28 -33.22 20.27
C GLN A 110 -15.33 -33.13 21.38
N ALA A 111 -15.95 -34.26 21.70
CA ALA A 111 -17.06 -34.33 22.66
C ALA A 111 -16.75 -33.66 24.00
N GLY A 112 -15.63 -34.01 24.65
CA GLY A 112 -15.29 -33.43 25.96
C GLY A 112 -15.01 -31.92 25.95
N TRP A 113 -14.58 -31.36 24.82
CA TRP A 113 -14.44 -29.90 24.69
C TRP A 113 -15.81 -29.24 24.51
N LEU A 114 -16.68 -29.82 23.68
CA LEU A 114 -18.03 -29.33 23.43
C LEU A 114 -18.89 -29.39 24.70
N GLU A 115 -18.86 -30.50 25.44
CA GLU A 115 -19.61 -30.65 26.70
C GLU A 115 -19.17 -29.63 27.75
N LYS A 116 -17.88 -29.26 27.76
CA LYS A 116 -17.35 -28.23 28.67
C LYS A 116 -17.70 -26.81 28.24
N GLN A 117 -17.72 -26.53 26.95
CA GLN A 117 -18.04 -25.19 26.40
C GLN A 117 -19.54 -24.92 26.29
N LEU A 118 -20.33 -25.97 26.08
CA LEU A 118 -21.78 -25.93 25.90
C LEU A 118 -22.43 -26.88 26.92
N PRO A 119 -22.31 -26.63 28.23
CA PRO A 119 -22.96 -27.45 29.24
C PRO A 119 -24.49 -27.40 29.08
N ILE A 120 -25.14 -28.56 29.18
CA ILE A 120 -26.61 -28.67 29.12
C ILE A 120 -27.23 -27.83 30.23
N ASP A 121 -28.38 -27.23 29.94
CA ASP A 121 -29.16 -26.37 30.84
C ASP A 121 -28.53 -25.02 31.21
N GLU A 122 -27.36 -24.69 30.68
CA GLU A 122 -26.76 -23.35 30.83
C GLU A 122 -27.09 -22.44 29.63
N GLU A 123 -27.10 -21.13 29.87
CA GLU A 123 -27.19 -20.11 28.83
C GLU A 123 -25.81 -19.77 28.28
N VAL A 124 -25.72 -19.77 26.95
CA VAL A 124 -24.51 -19.44 26.20
C VAL A 124 -24.86 -18.41 25.13
N THR A 125 -23.89 -17.56 24.81
CA THR A 125 -23.96 -16.65 23.67
C THR A 125 -23.06 -17.19 22.57
N VAL A 126 -23.64 -17.42 21.40
CA VAL A 126 -22.94 -17.92 20.22
C VAL A 126 -23.02 -16.90 19.10
N SER A 127 -21.92 -16.71 18.38
CA SER A 127 -21.89 -15.85 17.20
C SER A 127 -21.33 -16.59 16.01
N GLY A 128 -21.96 -16.42 14.86
CA GLY A 128 -21.54 -17.05 13.62
C GLY A 128 -22.59 -16.87 12.53
N LYS A 129 -22.28 -17.41 11.35
CA LYS A 129 -23.20 -17.39 10.22
C LYS A 129 -24.35 -18.37 10.45
N ILE A 130 -25.57 -17.86 10.47
CA ILE A 130 -26.79 -18.68 10.57
C ILE A 130 -27.34 -18.99 9.17
N ASP A 131 -27.81 -20.22 8.99
CA ASP A 131 -28.47 -20.67 7.78
C ASP A 131 -29.76 -21.41 8.12
N TRP A 132 -30.66 -21.50 7.14
CA TRP A 132 -31.97 -22.11 7.28
C TRP A 132 -32.12 -23.24 6.29
N PHE A 133 -32.33 -24.46 6.80
CA PHE A 133 -32.59 -25.62 5.98
C PHE A 133 -33.85 -26.33 6.45
N ASN A 134 -34.86 -26.46 5.56
CA ASN A 134 -36.17 -27.04 5.88
C ASN A 134 -36.80 -26.45 7.15
N GLY A 135 -36.71 -25.13 7.32
CA GLY A 135 -37.27 -24.42 8.48
C GLY A 135 -36.49 -24.57 9.79
N ARG A 136 -35.29 -25.18 9.75
CA ARG A 136 -34.42 -25.33 10.93
C ARG A 136 -33.22 -24.40 10.84
N ALA A 137 -33.05 -23.57 11.86
CA ALA A 137 -31.88 -22.73 12.02
C ALA A 137 -30.65 -23.59 12.33
N THR A 138 -29.56 -23.34 11.62
CA THR A 138 -28.30 -24.06 11.75
C THR A 138 -27.13 -23.09 11.73
N MET A 139 -26.15 -23.29 12.62
CA MET A 139 -24.90 -22.54 12.62
C MET A 139 -23.73 -23.54 12.59
N VAL A 140 -23.00 -23.55 11.48
CA VAL A 140 -21.86 -24.44 11.28
C VAL A 140 -20.61 -23.76 11.81
N HIS A 141 -19.91 -24.40 12.75
CA HIS A 141 -18.70 -23.87 13.39
C HIS A 141 -18.84 -22.39 13.81
N PRO A 142 -19.57 -22.10 14.90
CA PRO A 142 -19.66 -20.74 15.44
C PRO A 142 -18.27 -20.11 15.61
N ASP A 143 -18.16 -18.84 15.26
CA ASP A 143 -16.94 -18.05 15.43
C ASP A 143 -16.60 -17.88 16.91
N TYR A 144 -17.64 -17.65 17.71
CA TYR A 144 -17.55 -17.46 19.15
C TYR A 144 -18.59 -18.31 19.89
N ILE A 145 -18.17 -18.85 21.03
CA ILE A 145 -19.01 -19.50 22.03
C ILE A 145 -18.53 -18.96 23.38
N VAL A 146 -19.37 -18.16 24.03
CA VAL A 146 -19.06 -17.51 25.30
C VAL A 146 -20.21 -17.76 26.28
N LYS A 147 -19.93 -17.71 27.57
CA LYS A 147 -20.98 -17.77 28.58
C LYS A 147 -21.83 -16.50 28.52
N ALA A 148 -23.14 -16.59 28.80
CA ALA A 148 -24.04 -15.43 28.67
C ALA A 148 -23.61 -14.19 29.47
N GLY A 149 -22.87 -14.36 30.57
CA GLY A 149 -22.32 -13.26 31.38
C GLY A 149 -20.91 -12.77 30.99
N ASP A 150 -20.27 -13.37 29.99
CA ASP A 150 -18.89 -13.04 29.56
C ASP A 150 -18.90 -12.35 28.18
N THR A 151 -19.78 -11.35 28.03
CA THR A 151 -19.97 -10.62 26.77
C THR A 151 -18.78 -9.72 26.41
N GLU A 152 -17.94 -9.34 27.37
CA GLU A 152 -16.69 -8.61 27.11
C GLU A 152 -15.71 -9.40 26.23
N SER A 153 -15.81 -10.73 26.23
CA SER A 153 -14.96 -11.60 25.42
C SER A 153 -15.39 -11.70 23.93
N LEU A 154 -16.54 -11.12 23.57
CA LEU A 154 -17.11 -11.16 22.22
C LEU A 154 -17.08 -9.76 21.58
N PRO A 155 -16.13 -9.47 20.67
CA PRO A 155 -16.08 -8.18 19.99
C PRO A 155 -17.29 -8.04 19.05
N LEU A 156 -18.10 -7.01 19.27
CA LEU A 156 -19.29 -6.74 18.46
C LEU A 156 -18.97 -6.25 17.05
N VAL A 157 -17.83 -5.59 16.87
CA VAL A 157 -17.30 -5.19 15.57
C VAL A 157 -15.84 -5.59 15.55
N GLU A 158 -15.45 -6.39 14.57
CA GLU A 158 -14.10 -6.95 14.48
C GLU A 158 -13.46 -6.60 13.13
N PRO A 159 -12.33 -5.87 13.10
CA PRO A 159 -11.59 -5.63 11.88
C PRO A 159 -10.98 -6.92 11.33
N VAL A 160 -11.09 -7.11 10.02
CA VAL A 160 -10.50 -8.26 9.31
C VAL A 160 -9.26 -7.79 8.56
N TYR A 161 -8.12 -8.35 8.96
CA TYR A 161 -6.83 -8.08 8.35
C TYR A 161 -6.46 -9.13 7.31
N PRO A 162 -5.65 -8.78 6.30
CA PRO A 162 -4.93 -9.80 5.53
C PRO A 162 -4.09 -10.67 6.50
N LEU A 163 -4.04 -11.98 6.24
CA LEU A 163 -3.41 -12.96 7.11
C LEU A 163 -2.41 -13.84 6.36
N THR A 164 -1.55 -14.52 7.12
CA THR A 164 -0.64 -15.55 6.62
C THR A 164 -0.87 -16.85 7.37
N ALA A 165 -0.58 -17.98 6.72
CA ALA A 165 -0.79 -19.30 7.31
C ALA A 165 -0.02 -19.46 8.63
N GLY A 166 -0.70 -19.94 9.67
CA GLY A 166 -0.13 -20.14 11.01
C GLY A 166 -0.28 -18.95 11.95
N LEU A 167 -0.75 -17.80 11.46
CA LEU A 167 -1.10 -16.64 12.28
C LEU A 167 -2.63 -16.54 12.42
N SER A 168 -3.13 -16.53 13.65
CA SER A 168 -4.57 -16.40 13.89
C SER A 168 -5.02 -14.93 13.85
N PRO A 169 -6.28 -14.65 13.43
CA PRO A 169 -6.84 -13.30 13.46
C PRO A 169 -6.73 -12.65 14.85
N LYS A 170 -7.14 -13.37 15.90
CA LYS A 170 -7.10 -12.91 17.29
C LYS A 170 -5.69 -12.53 17.76
N THR A 171 -4.67 -13.27 17.36
CA THR A 171 -3.28 -12.95 17.71
C THR A 171 -2.80 -11.71 16.96
N LEU A 172 -3.07 -11.61 15.65
CA LEU A 172 -2.70 -10.44 14.87
C LEU A 172 -3.38 -9.16 15.39
N HIS A 173 -4.68 -9.24 15.71
CA HIS A 173 -5.43 -8.10 16.23
C HIS A 173 -4.79 -7.53 17.51
N LYS A 174 -4.49 -8.40 18.49
CA LYS A 174 -3.81 -7.98 19.74
C LYS A 174 -2.44 -7.35 19.50
N ILE A 175 -1.69 -7.86 18.53
CA ILE A 175 -0.38 -7.32 18.16
C ILE A 175 -0.53 -5.92 17.55
N ILE A 176 -1.55 -5.73 16.70
CA ILE A 176 -1.85 -4.43 16.08
C ILE A 176 -2.32 -3.43 17.15
N GLU A 177 -3.23 -3.81 18.05
CA GLU A 177 -3.63 -2.95 19.18
C GLU A 177 -2.41 -2.49 19.99
N ALA A 178 -1.51 -3.43 20.31
CA ALA A 178 -0.27 -3.13 21.02
C ALA A 178 0.67 -2.20 20.21
N ALA A 179 0.63 -2.26 18.87
CA ALA A 179 1.38 -1.36 18.00
C ALA A 179 0.77 0.04 17.96
N VAL A 180 -0.56 0.17 17.89
CA VAL A 180 -1.26 1.46 17.90
C VAL A 180 -0.95 2.25 19.17
N LEU A 181 -0.87 1.58 20.32
CA LEU A 181 -0.46 2.20 21.60
C LEU A 181 0.98 2.73 21.62
N ARG A 182 1.80 2.43 20.60
CA ARG A 182 3.17 2.95 20.47
C ARG A 182 3.24 4.22 19.64
N VAL A 183 2.13 4.69 19.05
CA VAL A 183 2.10 5.94 18.30
C VAL A 183 2.34 7.10 19.27
N PRO A 184 3.46 7.85 19.11
CA PRO A 184 3.73 9.01 19.95
C PRO A 184 2.82 10.17 19.55
N GLU A 185 2.66 11.16 20.43
CA GLU A 185 2.12 12.46 20.03
C GLU A 185 3.10 13.13 19.06
N LEU A 186 2.70 13.22 17.79
CA LEU A 186 3.47 13.89 16.75
C LEU A 186 2.90 15.29 16.53
N PRO A 187 3.76 16.30 16.32
CA PRO A 187 3.30 17.63 15.95
C PRO A 187 2.53 17.56 14.63
N GLU A 188 1.43 18.30 14.55
CA GLU A 188 0.70 18.43 13.30
C GLU A 188 1.58 19.14 12.25
N TRP A 189 1.66 18.53 11.07
CA TRP A 189 2.49 19.00 9.96
C TRP A 189 1.67 19.38 8.73
N ILE A 190 0.39 19.00 8.70
CA ILE A 190 -0.58 19.51 7.73
C ILE A 190 -0.98 20.93 8.16
N ASP A 191 -1.15 21.81 7.19
CA ASP A 191 -1.77 23.10 7.43
C ASP A 191 -3.16 22.92 8.10
N LEU A 192 -3.37 23.60 9.22
CA LEU A 192 -4.59 23.44 10.01
C LEU A 192 -5.86 23.80 9.24
N SER A 193 -5.81 24.83 8.38
CA SER A 193 -6.96 25.24 7.59
C SER A 193 -7.33 24.18 6.55
N LEU A 194 -6.32 23.54 5.95
CA LEU A 194 -6.51 22.43 5.03
C LEU A 194 -7.08 21.19 5.74
N ALA A 195 -6.49 20.81 6.89
CA ALA A 195 -6.94 19.66 7.66
C ALA A 195 -8.41 19.81 8.06
N GLN A 196 -8.80 21.00 8.54
CA GLN A 196 -10.19 21.31 8.89
C GLN A 196 -11.12 21.28 7.67
N ALA A 197 -10.73 21.93 6.56
CA ALA A 197 -11.55 21.98 5.35
C ALA A 197 -11.77 20.58 4.74
N GLN A 198 -10.82 19.67 4.92
CA GLN A 198 -10.88 18.29 4.40
C GLN A 198 -11.40 17.26 5.41
N GLY A 199 -11.65 17.67 6.66
CA GLY A 199 -12.07 16.78 7.74
C GLY A 199 -11.04 15.73 8.10
N LEU A 200 -9.74 16.06 8.00
CA LEU A 200 -8.66 15.12 8.29
C LEU A 200 -8.40 15.07 9.81
N PRO A 201 -8.53 13.89 10.46
CA PRO A 201 -8.19 13.73 11.88
C PRO A 201 -6.68 13.85 12.10
N SER A 202 -6.23 13.92 13.36
CA SER A 202 -4.81 13.90 13.70
C SER A 202 -4.16 12.58 13.28
N ILE A 203 -2.82 12.54 13.20
CA ILE A 203 -2.11 11.29 12.85
C ILE A 203 -2.36 10.17 13.87
N ALA A 204 -2.38 10.47 15.16
CA ALA A 204 -2.66 9.50 16.22
C ALA A 204 -4.09 8.97 16.10
N ASP A 205 -5.07 9.86 15.98
CA ASP A 205 -6.48 9.49 15.79
C ASP A 205 -6.66 8.67 14.52
N SER A 206 -5.92 8.97 13.45
CA SER A 206 -6.00 8.23 12.19
C SER A 206 -5.58 6.77 12.35
N PHE A 207 -4.50 6.49 13.08
CA PHE A 207 -4.10 5.11 13.36
C PHE A 207 -5.11 4.40 14.27
N HIS A 208 -5.63 5.06 15.30
CA HIS A 208 -6.70 4.49 16.13
C HIS A 208 -7.95 4.16 15.29
N MET A 209 -8.47 5.11 14.53
CA MET A 209 -9.64 4.93 13.68
C MET A 209 -9.43 3.88 12.58
N LEU A 210 -8.22 3.75 12.03
CA LEU A 210 -7.90 2.74 11.02
C LEU A 210 -8.03 1.32 11.58
N HIS A 211 -7.59 1.12 12.83
CA HIS A 211 -7.50 -0.19 13.47
C HIS A 211 -8.68 -0.54 14.37
N GLU A 212 -9.50 0.45 14.72
CA GLU A 212 -10.77 0.31 15.46
C GLU A 212 -11.97 0.81 14.60
N PRO A 213 -12.21 0.24 13.40
CA PRO A 213 -13.36 0.62 12.59
C PRO A 213 -14.66 0.22 13.31
N ARG A 214 -15.65 1.10 13.27
CA ARG A 214 -16.96 0.89 13.89
C ARG A 214 -18.02 0.49 12.88
N ASP A 215 -17.88 0.97 11.65
CA ASP A 215 -18.86 0.75 10.58
C ASP A 215 -18.17 0.47 9.23
N PRO A 216 -18.89 -0.15 8.26
CA PRO A 216 -18.30 -0.52 6.97
C PRO A 216 -17.72 0.66 6.18
N THR A 217 -18.18 1.88 6.48
CA THR A 217 -17.64 3.11 5.90
C THR A 217 -16.24 3.45 6.39
N ASP A 218 -15.80 2.96 7.55
CA ASP A 218 -14.49 3.28 8.13
C ASP A 218 -13.34 2.52 7.42
N VAL A 219 -13.68 1.39 6.78
CA VAL A 219 -12.73 0.62 5.96
C VAL A 219 -12.66 1.10 4.51
N ASP A 220 -13.56 2.01 4.11
CA ASP A 220 -13.57 2.58 2.76
C ASP A 220 -12.30 3.43 2.51
N PRO A 221 -11.65 3.37 1.33
CA PRO A 221 -10.50 4.20 1.01
C PRO A 221 -10.72 5.72 1.20
N GLN A 222 -11.96 6.20 1.14
CA GLN A 222 -12.36 7.58 1.35
C GLN A 222 -12.64 7.93 2.83
N ALA A 223 -12.56 6.97 3.74
CA ALA A 223 -12.69 7.23 5.17
C ALA A 223 -11.66 8.28 5.63
N PRO A 224 -12.02 9.20 6.55
CA PRO A 224 -11.14 10.28 6.97
C PRO A 224 -9.73 9.84 7.40
N ALA A 225 -9.63 8.78 8.20
CA ALA A 225 -8.36 8.22 8.67
C ALA A 225 -7.47 7.71 7.52
N ARG A 226 -8.06 6.98 6.57
CA ARG A 226 -7.33 6.46 5.40
C ARG A 226 -6.89 7.57 4.47
N ARG A 227 -7.78 8.53 4.20
CA ARG A 227 -7.44 9.73 3.41
C ARG A 227 -6.31 10.52 4.06
N ARG A 228 -6.34 10.69 5.38
CA ARG A 228 -5.28 11.35 6.15
C ARG A 228 -3.94 10.63 6.00
N LEU A 229 -3.89 9.33 6.25
CA LEU A 229 -2.64 8.56 6.15
C LEU A 229 -2.09 8.50 4.72
N ALA A 230 -2.96 8.37 3.72
CA ALA A 230 -2.56 8.45 2.31
C ALA A 230 -2.02 9.85 1.96
N TYR A 231 -2.69 10.92 2.43
CA TYR A 231 -2.20 12.28 2.25
C TYR A 231 -0.82 12.47 2.88
N ASP A 232 -0.60 11.95 4.09
CA ASP A 232 0.69 12.03 4.78
C ASP A 232 1.80 11.34 3.98
N GLU A 233 1.52 10.17 3.38
CA GLU A 233 2.45 9.48 2.48
C GLU A 233 2.80 10.32 1.24
N PHE A 234 1.78 10.88 0.57
CA PHE A 234 1.99 11.73 -0.60
C PHE A 234 2.76 13.00 -0.25
N LEU A 235 2.43 13.65 0.87
CA LEU A 235 3.11 14.85 1.34
C LEU A 235 4.57 14.55 1.66
N ALA A 236 4.85 13.44 2.37
CA ALA A 236 6.22 12.99 2.67
C ALA A 236 7.04 12.84 1.37
N GLY A 237 6.46 12.20 0.35
CA GLY A 237 7.09 12.02 -0.95
C GLY A 237 7.36 13.34 -1.66
N GLN A 238 6.39 14.25 -1.70
CA GLN A 238 6.53 15.56 -2.35
C GLN A 238 7.56 16.44 -1.64
N LEU A 239 7.57 16.44 -0.31
CA LEU A 239 8.57 17.16 0.50
C LEU A 239 9.98 16.61 0.25
N SER A 240 10.13 15.28 0.22
CA SER A 240 11.41 14.64 -0.08
C SER A 240 11.93 15.06 -1.47
N LEU A 241 11.07 15.03 -2.49
CA LEU A 241 11.42 15.49 -3.84
C LEU A 241 11.70 17.00 -3.90
N ALA A 242 10.98 17.82 -3.14
CA ALA A 242 11.21 19.25 -3.07
C ALA A 242 12.57 19.57 -2.44
N LEU A 243 12.95 18.89 -1.35
CA LEU A 243 14.26 19.03 -0.69
C LEU A 243 15.40 18.60 -1.62
N VAL A 244 15.25 17.49 -2.34
CA VAL A 244 16.24 17.06 -3.35
C VAL A 244 16.37 18.10 -4.46
N ARG A 245 15.25 18.59 -5.02
CA ARG A 245 15.25 19.63 -6.05
C ARG A 245 15.91 20.92 -5.57
N GLN A 246 15.62 21.35 -4.33
CA GLN A 246 16.22 22.54 -3.74
C GLN A 246 17.74 22.41 -3.64
N ARG A 247 18.25 21.22 -3.29
CA ARG A 247 19.69 20.94 -3.25
C ARG A 247 20.32 20.91 -4.64
N LEU A 248 19.66 20.29 -5.62
CA LEU A 248 20.18 20.14 -6.99
C LEU A 248 20.14 21.43 -7.81
N ARG A 249 19.14 22.29 -7.60
CA ARG A 249 19.02 23.60 -8.28
C ARG A 249 20.14 24.57 -7.89
N LYS A 250 20.67 24.47 -6.67
CA LYS A 250 21.77 25.33 -6.17
C LYS A 250 23.16 24.99 -6.74
N VAL A 251 23.24 24.15 -7.78
CA VAL A 251 24.51 23.90 -8.45
C VAL A 251 24.66 24.89 -9.59
N PRO A 252 25.66 25.79 -9.56
CA PRO A 252 25.86 26.76 -10.64
C PRO A 252 26.08 26.03 -11.96
N GLY A 253 25.41 26.52 -13.00
CA GLY A 253 25.56 26.09 -14.38
C GLY A 253 26.58 26.96 -15.13
N GLN A 254 26.91 26.55 -16.35
CA GLN A 254 27.61 27.39 -17.31
C GLN A 254 26.58 27.86 -18.35
N PRO A 255 26.25 29.16 -18.40
CA PRO A 255 25.27 29.68 -19.36
C PRO A 255 25.68 29.39 -20.81
N VAL A 256 24.71 28.92 -21.60
CA VAL A 256 24.88 28.63 -23.04
C VAL A 256 24.12 29.69 -23.85
N HIS A 257 24.86 30.59 -24.49
CA HIS A 257 24.30 31.65 -25.34
C HIS A 257 24.62 31.39 -26.81
N ALA A 258 23.95 30.39 -27.40
CA ALA A 258 24.13 30.05 -28.80
C ALA A 258 23.53 31.11 -29.73
N THR A 259 24.22 31.43 -30.83
CA THR A 259 23.71 32.38 -31.83
C THR A 259 22.71 31.74 -32.81
N GLY A 260 22.63 30.41 -32.80
CA GLY A 260 21.72 29.63 -33.63
C GLY A 260 22.26 29.32 -35.02
N LYS A 261 23.56 29.56 -35.27
CA LYS A 261 24.19 29.30 -36.57
C LYS A 261 24.25 27.80 -36.88
N ILE A 262 24.57 26.98 -35.87
CA ILE A 262 24.66 25.52 -36.04
C ILE A 262 23.26 24.92 -36.12
N SER A 263 22.37 25.29 -35.19
CA SER A 263 20.98 24.82 -35.19
C SER A 263 20.23 25.21 -36.47
N GLY A 264 20.46 26.41 -37.01
CA GLY A 264 19.87 26.88 -38.26
C GLY A 264 20.22 26.00 -39.46
N LYS A 265 21.49 25.60 -39.59
CA LYS A 265 21.93 24.66 -40.65
C LYS A 265 21.24 23.30 -40.52
N ILE A 266 21.14 22.78 -39.30
CA ILE A 266 20.46 21.50 -39.04
C ILE A 266 18.98 21.59 -39.42
N LEU A 267 18.29 22.66 -39.01
CA LEU A 267 16.87 22.86 -39.31
C LEU A 267 16.60 22.96 -40.82
N GLN A 268 17.48 23.61 -41.58
CA GLN A 268 17.37 23.72 -43.04
C GLN A 268 17.57 22.37 -43.75
N ALA A 269 18.32 21.45 -43.15
CA ALA A 269 18.58 20.12 -43.70
C ALA A 269 17.50 19.08 -43.35
N LEU A 270 16.50 19.44 -42.52
CA LEU A 270 15.43 18.52 -42.16
C LEU A 270 14.49 18.27 -43.35
N PRO A 271 14.08 17.01 -43.61
CA PRO A 271 13.09 16.69 -44.65
C PRO A 271 11.65 17.01 -44.21
N PHE A 272 11.47 17.65 -43.06
CA PHE A 272 10.19 18.02 -42.46
C PHE A 272 10.34 19.30 -41.64
N SER A 273 9.25 20.00 -41.39
CA SER A 273 9.23 21.15 -40.47
C SER A 273 9.00 20.70 -39.03
N PRO A 274 9.73 21.24 -38.05
CA PRO A 274 9.45 20.98 -36.64
C PRO A 274 8.01 21.37 -36.29
N THR A 275 7.38 20.59 -35.41
CA THR A 275 6.04 20.94 -34.92
C THR A 275 6.11 22.14 -33.98
N ARG A 276 4.95 22.75 -33.70
CA ARG A 276 4.85 23.82 -32.69
C ARG A 276 5.38 23.37 -31.33
N SER A 277 4.97 22.20 -30.86
CA SER A 277 5.41 21.65 -29.57
C SER A 277 6.91 21.36 -29.53
N GLN A 278 7.52 20.94 -30.64
CA GLN A 278 8.98 20.77 -30.73
C GLN A 278 9.68 22.13 -30.64
N THR A 279 9.17 23.14 -31.34
CA THR A 279 9.73 24.50 -31.34
C THR A 279 9.64 25.14 -29.96
N GLU A 280 8.49 25.01 -29.29
CA GLU A 280 8.29 25.45 -27.90
C GLU A 280 9.24 24.71 -26.95
N ALA A 281 9.36 23.38 -27.07
CA ALA A 281 10.28 22.60 -26.25
C ALA A 281 11.76 22.98 -26.46
N ILE A 282 12.17 23.28 -27.70
CA ILE A 282 13.52 23.76 -28.00
C ILE A 282 13.74 25.13 -27.33
N ALA A 283 12.80 26.06 -27.46
CA ALA A 283 12.91 27.39 -26.87
C ALA A 283 13.02 27.32 -25.34
N ASP A 284 12.19 26.48 -24.70
CA ASP A 284 12.24 26.21 -23.27
C ASP A 284 13.59 25.66 -22.81
N VAL A 285 14.14 24.68 -23.54
CA VAL A 285 15.45 24.09 -23.24
C VAL A 285 16.56 25.14 -23.38
N LEU A 286 16.56 25.92 -24.46
CA LEU A 286 17.58 26.97 -24.66
C LEU A 286 17.47 28.08 -23.61
N LYS A 287 16.25 28.44 -23.18
CA LYS A 287 16.03 29.39 -22.11
C LYS A 287 16.62 28.89 -20.78
N ASP A 288 16.38 27.63 -20.43
CA ASP A 288 16.94 27.04 -19.21
C ASP A 288 18.48 26.94 -19.29
N MET A 289 19.03 26.57 -20.45
CA MET A 289 20.48 26.48 -20.66
C MET A 289 21.19 27.85 -20.62
N ALA A 290 20.48 28.93 -20.92
CA ALA A 290 21.02 30.29 -20.84
C ALA A 290 21.02 30.87 -19.42
N GLY A 291 20.41 30.18 -18.45
CA GLY A 291 20.39 30.58 -17.04
C GLY A 291 21.70 30.34 -16.29
N GLU A 292 21.82 30.92 -15.09
CA GLU A 292 22.97 30.75 -14.21
C GLU A 292 22.97 29.40 -13.46
N ASP A 293 21.82 28.75 -13.38
CA ASP A 293 21.66 27.44 -12.74
C ASP A 293 21.82 26.30 -13.74
N ARG A 294 22.33 25.15 -13.30
CA ARG A 294 22.41 23.95 -14.14
C ARG A 294 21.01 23.49 -14.57
N MET A 295 20.75 23.39 -15.87
CA MET A 295 19.50 22.85 -16.40
C MET A 295 19.26 21.40 -15.96
N LEU A 296 18.07 21.14 -15.38
CA LEU A 296 17.55 19.81 -15.09
C LEU A 296 16.10 19.71 -15.58
N ARG A 297 15.91 19.15 -16.79
CA ARG A 297 14.61 19.09 -17.47
C ARG A 297 14.30 17.67 -17.95
N LEU A 298 13.04 17.27 -17.80
CA LEU A 298 12.49 16.06 -18.42
C LEU A 298 11.72 16.44 -19.68
N LEU A 299 12.20 15.98 -20.84
CA LEU A 299 11.47 16.10 -22.09
C LEU A 299 10.57 14.88 -22.28
N GLN A 300 9.27 15.05 -22.07
CA GLN A 300 8.27 13.97 -22.19
C GLN A 300 7.54 14.04 -23.54
N GLY A 301 7.29 12.87 -24.13
CA GLY A 301 6.52 12.74 -25.36
C GLY A 301 6.44 11.30 -25.83
N GLU A 302 5.44 10.98 -26.65
CA GLU A 302 5.22 9.63 -27.20
C GLU A 302 6.34 9.16 -28.12
N VAL A 303 6.39 7.85 -28.40
CA VAL A 303 7.32 7.30 -29.38
C VAL A 303 7.04 7.93 -30.75
N GLY A 304 8.08 8.43 -31.42
CA GLY A 304 7.94 9.12 -32.71
C GLY A 304 7.63 10.63 -32.63
N SER A 305 7.41 11.21 -31.44
CA SER A 305 7.12 12.65 -31.29
C SER A 305 8.30 13.60 -31.61
N GLY A 306 9.44 13.05 -32.04
CA GLY A 306 10.63 13.83 -32.42
C GLY A 306 11.46 14.37 -31.25
N LYS A 307 11.43 13.75 -30.07
CA LYS A 307 12.29 14.10 -28.92
C LYS A 307 13.77 14.20 -29.28
N THR A 308 14.24 13.34 -30.20
CA THR A 308 15.62 13.33 -30.71
C THR A 308 16.01 14.66 -31.35
N LEU A 309 15.08 15.33 -32.04
CA LEU A 309 15.36 16.63 -32.65
C LEU A 309 15.59 17.70 -31.58
N VAL A 310 14.74 17.76 -30.56
CA VAL A 310 14.88 18.70 -29.44
C VAL A 310 16.23 18.48 -28.73
N ALA A 311 16.60 17.23 -28.46
CA ALA A 311 17.90 16.89 -27.89
C ALA A 311 19.07 17.32 -28.79
N LEU A 312 18.97 17.10 -30.11
CA LEU A 312 20.00 17.52 -31.06
C LEU A 312 20.18 19.05 -31.06
N MET A 313 19.10 19.83 -31.02
CA MET A 313 19.18 21.29 -30.95
C MET A 313 19.87 21.77 -29.68
N ALA A 314 19.58 21.13 -28.54
CA ALA A 314 20.24 21.43 -27.27
C ALA A 314 21.75 21.14 -27.36
N MET A 315 22.13 19.96 -27.89
CA MET A 315 23.55 19.60 -28.05
C MET A 315 24.28 20.54 -29.01
N ALA A 316 23.63 20.93 -30.11
CA ALA A 316 24.18 21.90 -31.07
C ALA A 316 24.45 23.26 -30.42
N ALA A 317 23.57 23.73 -29.54
CA ALA A 317 23.76 24.99 -28.82
C ALA A 317 24.99 24.96 -27.89
N VAL A 318 25.22 23.85 -27.18
CA VAL A 318 26.43 23.66 -26.35
C VAL A 318 27.69 23.69 -27.21
N ILE A 319 27.69 22.96 -28.34
CA ILE A 319 28.84 22.89 -29.24
C ILE A 319 29.14 24.26 -29.85
N GLU A 320 28.11 25.03 -30.20
CA GLU A 320 28.28 26.40 -30.71
C GLU A 320 28.97 27.33 -29.72
N CYS A 321 28.82 27.08 -28.41
CA CYS A 321 29.49 27.83 -27.34
C CYS A 321 30.87 27.24 -26.95
N GLY A 322 31.42 26.31 -27.75
CA GLY A 322 32.72 25.69 -27.50
C GLY A 322 32.71 24.53 -26.49
N GLY A 323 31.52 24.07 -26.08
CA GLY A 323 31.38 22.91 -25.20
C GLY A 323 31.31 21.58 -25.96
N GLN A 324 31.20 20.50 -25.19
CA GLN A 324 30.93 19.15 -25.71
C GLN A 324 29.60 18.63 -25.15
N SER A 325 28.95 17.77 -25.92
CA SER A 325 27.66 17.16 -25.54
C SER A 325 27.73 15.64 -25.58
N VAL A 326 27.04 15.00 -24.64
CA VAL A 326 26.95 13.53 -24.56
C VAL A 326 25.48 13.13 -24.51
N LEU A 327 25.09 12.22 -25.41
CA LEU A 327 23.79 11.56 -25.39
C LEU A 327 23.95 10.12 -24.88
N MET A 328 23.37 9.82 -23.71
CA MET A 328 23.38 8.46 -23.16
C MET A 328 22.13 7.70 -23.60
N ALA A 329 22.29 6.42 -23.94
CA ALA A 329 21.19 5.51 -24.27
C ALA A 329 21.31 4.23 -23.44
N PRO A 330 20.18 3.58 -23.06
CA PRO A 330 20.21 2.45 -22.12
C PRO A 330 20.71 1.15 -22.75
N THR A 331 20.77 1.07 -24.09
CA THR A 331 21.27 -0.11 -24.82
C THR A 331 22.15 0.30 -25.99
N GLU A 332 23.06 -0.58 -26.39
CA GLU A 332 23.91 -0.38 -27.57
C GLU A 332 23.08 -0.18 -28.86
N ILE A 333 21.99 -0.93 -29.00
CA ILE A 333 21.12 -0.84 -30.19
C ILE A 333 20.53 0.58 -30.29
N LEU A 334 20.02 1.13 -29.19
CA LEU A 334 19.48 2.48 -29.17
C LEU A 334 20.57 3.54 -29.38
N ALA A 335 21.76 3.37 -28.79
CA ALA A 335 22.88 4.27 -29.02
C ALA A 335 23.25 4.36 -30.51
N ARG A 336 23.33 3.20 -31.19
CA ARG A 336 23.61 3.14 -32.64
C ARG A 336 22.48 3.72 -33.49
N GLN A 337 21.22 3.52 -33.10
CA GLN A 337 20.07 4.12 -33.78
C GLN A 337 20.08 5.65 -33.67
N HIS A 338 20.36 6.18 -32.47
CA HIS A 338 20.53 7.62 -32.26
C HIS A 338 21.68 8.16 -33.08
N TYR A 339 22.86 7.51 -33.03
CA TYR A 339 24.01 7.88 -33.86
C TYR A 339 23.65 7.93 -35.34
N ALA A 340 23.12 6.85 -35.92
CA ALA A 340 22.77 6.79 -37.34
C ALA A 340 21.75 7.87 -37.77
N THR A 341 20.84 8.25 -36.88
CA THR A 341 19.85 9.30 -37.14
C THR A 341 20.48 10.69 -37.04
N ILE A 342 21.22 10.95 -35.95
CA ILE A 342 21.79 12.26 -35.66
C ILE A 342 22.92 12.58 -36.63
N SER A 343 23.78 11.63 -37.00
CA SER A 343 24.91 11.85 -37.91
C SER A 343 24.49 12.43 -39.26
N LYS A 344 23.32 12.04 -39.78
CA LYS A 344 22.77 12.59 -41.03
C LYS A 344 22.54 14.10 -40.93
N PHE A 345 21.99 14.53 -39.80
CA PHE A 345 21.67 15.93 -39.55
C PHE A 345 22.91 16.72 -39.10
N ALA A 346 23.76 16.13 -38.26
CA ALA A 346 25.00 16.72 -37.77
C ALA A 346 25.98 17.04 -38.91
N ALA A 347 26.06 16.19 -39.94
CA ALA A 347 26.90 16.40 -41.11
C ALA A 347 26.59 17.71 -41.85
N SER A 348 25.32 18.13 -41.91
CA SER A 348 24.90 19.38 -42.55
C SER A 348 25.47 20.64 -41.86
N ALA A 349 25.82 20.51 -40.58
CA ALA A 349 26.41 21.58 -39.78
C ALA A 349 27.90 21.34 -39.47
N SER A 350 28.53 20.37 -40.15
CA SER A 350 29.95 20.00 -39.95
C SER A 350 30.28 19.61 -38.50
N LEU A 351 29.32 19.00 -37.79
CA LEU A 351 29.53 18.53 -36.43
C LEU A 351 30.15 17.13 -36.43
N GLY A 352 31.24 16.97 -35.68
CA GLY A 352 31.81 15.66 -35.37
C GLY A 352 30.92 14.92 -34.38
N ILE A 353 30.60 13.66 -34.67
CA ILE A 353 29.83 12.80 -33.79
C ILE A 353 30.48 11.42 -33.76
N GLU A 354 30.57 10.85 -32.57
CA GLU A 354 31.14 9.52 -32.34
C GLU A 354 30.20 8.69 -31.47
N VAL A 355 30.36 7.37 -31.51
CA VAL A 355 29.58 6.43 -30.71
C VAL A 355 30.51 5.50 -29.94
N LEU A 356 30.44 5.60 -28.62
CA LEU A 356 31.21 4.77 -27.70
C LEU A 356 30.30 3.71 -27.08
N THR A 357 30.55 2.43 -27.38
CA THR A 357 29.81 1.29 -26.81
C THR A 357 30.78 0.26 -26.24
N GLY A 358 30.27 -0.74 -25.53
CA GLY A 358 31.09 -1.84 -25.01
C GLY A 358 31.80 -2.67 -26.09
N ARG A 359 31.43 -2.51 -27.37
CA ARG A 359 32.06 -3.18 -28.52
C ARG A 359 33.09 -2.30 -29.26
N THR A 360 33.21 -1.03 -28.92
CA THR A 360 34.24 -0.15 -29.50
C THR A 360 35.62 -0.66 -29.08
N LYS A 361 36.50 -0.95 -30.05
CA LYS A 361 37.84 -1.49 -29.77
C LYS A 361 38.69 -0.43 -29.09
N GLY A 362 39.67 -0.84 -28.26
CA GLY A 362 40.50 0.10 -27.48
C GLY A 362 41.14 1.23 -28.29
N ARG A 363 41.59 0.94 -29.51
CA ARG A 363 42.21 1.94 -30.41
C ARG A 363 41.24 2.95 -31.05
N GLU A 364 39.94 2.66 -31.02
CA GLU A 364 38.86 3.57 -31.45
C GLU A 364 38.26 4.32 -30.25
N ARG A 365 38.72 4.01 -29.03
CA ARG A 365 38.22 4.57 -27.77
C ARG A 365 39.13 5.67 -27.23
N ASP A 366 40.43 5.55 -27.50
CA ASP A 366 41.51 6.49 -27.19
C ASP A 366 41.78 7.39 -28.40
#